data_AF-A0AAI8YYW8-F1
#
_entry.id   AF-A0AAI8YYW8-F1
#
_cell.length_a   1.000
_cell.length_b   1.000
_cell.length_c   1.000
_cell.angle_alpha   90.00
_cell.angle_beta   90.00
_cell.angle_gamma   90.00
#
_symmetry.space_group_name_H-M   'P 1'
#
loop_
_entity.id
_entity.type
_entity.pdbx_description
1 polymer ?
#
loop_
_entity_poly.entity_id
_entity_poly.type
_entity_poly.pdbx_seq_one_letter_code
_entity_poly.pdbx_strand_id
1 'polypeptide(L)'
;MAPAFKRRKLGRADQPEELTFDPSARNEYLTGFHKRKEARKEAARDAAIKREKEERIRERKQIRDQRKEDLEQHVAAVNDELRKQEAMINGESTEGDEDEEDAFEGFDDESGEQEKEKVEVLPDDEEYVDEDKYTTVTVEAMGESEQDDNDEDGGAVEKKAASALTPNGDATAVKKKRPWAKDGEAKKTKKKKFRYESKAERAVTRQKQKTKNRKAADARRKG
;
A
#
# COMPACT_ATOMS: atom_id res chain seq x y z
N MET A 1 -17.79 -14.72 -13.16
CA MET A 1 -17.54 -15.48 -11.92
C MET A 1 -17.71 -16.95 -12.25
N ALA A 2 -16.62 -17.66 -12.52
CA ALA A 2 -16.67 -19.10 -12.64
C ALA A 2 -17.01 -19.72 -11.27
N PRO A 3 -17.70 -20.88 -11.21
CA PRO A 3 -17.91 -21.58 -9.94
C PRO A 3 -16.57 -21.98 -9.33
N ALA A 4 -16.48 -22.00 -8.00
CA ALA A 4 -15.27 -22.43 -7.30
C ALA A 4 -14.92 -23.87 -7.70
N PHE A 5 -13.70 -24.09 -8.18
CA PHE A 5 -13.22 -25.40 -8.56
C PHE A 5 -13.31 -26.35 -7.36
N LYS A 6 -13.95 -27.52 -7.54
CA LYS A 6 -13.92 -28.60 -6.53
C LYS A 6 -12.46 -28.88 -6.20
N ARG A 7 -12.08 -28.80 -4.92
CA ARG A 7 -10.73 -29.15 -4.46
C ARG A 7 -10.46 -30.60 -4.89
N ARG A 8 -9.57 -30.78 -5.86
CA ARG A 8 -9.17 -32.11 -6.31
C ARG A 8 -8.56 -32.86 -5.13
N LYS A 9 -8.83 -34.16 -5.02
CA LYS A 9 -8.13 -35.03 -4.08
C LYS A 9 -6.64 -34.94 -4.41
N LEU A 10 -5.80 -34.66 -3.42
CA LEU A 10 -4.34 -34.67 -3.57
C LEU A 10 -3.90 -36.02 -4.15
N GLY A 11 -2.89 -36.01 -5.02
CA GLY A 11 -2.43 -37.23 -5.67
C GLY A 11 -1.83 -38.18 -4.64
N ARG A 12 -1.77 -39.48 -4.96
CA ARG A 12 -1.11 -40.45 -4.07
C ARG A 12 0.39 -40.13 -3.87
N ALA A 13 0.99 -39.40 -4.82
CA ALA A 13 2.35 -38.88 -4.74
C ALA A 13 2.53 -37.67 -3.79
N ASP A 14 1.47 -36.90 -3.50
CA ASP A 14 1.51 -35.81 -2.50
C ASP A 14 1.23 -36.34 -1.07
N GLN A 15 0.88 -37.61 -0.92
CA GLN A 15 0.68 -38.24 0.38
C GLN A 15 2.00 -38.88 0.82
N PRO A 16 2.55 -38.54 2.00
CA PRO A 16 3.70 -39.25 2.53
C PRO A 16 3.34 -40.72 2.76
N GLU A 17 4.26 -41.62 2.44
CA GLU A 17 4.05 -43.08 2.56
C GLU A 17 3.87 -43.51 4.02
N GLU A 18 4.53 -42.80 4.94
CA GLU A 18 4.43 -43.00 6.39
C GLU A 18 3.97 -41.71 7.10
N LEU A 19 3.06 -41.85 8.05
CA LEU A 19 2.53 -40.76 8.88
C LEU A 19 2.92 -41.00 10.33
N THR A 20 4.03 -40.40 10.77
CA THR A 20 4.43 -40.42 12.17
C THR A 20 3.53 -39.49 12.99
N PHE A 21 2.99 -40.01 14.10
CA PHE A 21 2.08 -39.27 14.97
C PHE A 21 2.78 -38.92 16.29
N ASP A 22 3.11 -37.64 16.46
CA ASP A 22 3.61 -37.11 17.74
C ASP A 22 2.44 -36.57 18.61
N PRO A 23 2.19 -37.16 19.80
CA PRO A 23 1.23 -36.63 20.77
C PRO A 23 1.55 -35.20 21.23
N SER A 24 2.83 -34.81 21.28
CA SER A 24 3.28 -33.52 21.78
C SER A 24 2.90 -32.39 20.83
N ALA A 25 3.24 -32.53 19.54
CA ALA A 25 2.78 -31.66 18.47
C ALA A 25 1.25 -31.60 18.37
N ARG A 26 0.52 -32.71 18.62
CA ARG A 26 -0.95 -32.68 18.71
C ARG A 26 -1.43 -31.84 19.89
N ASN A 27 -0.80 -31.95 21.05
CA ASN A 27 -1.20 -31.17 22.24
C ASN A 27 -0.93 -29.68 22.05
N GLU A 28 0.20 -29.30 21.46
CA GLU A 28 0.44 -27.90 21.06
C GLU A 28 -0.53 -27.45 19.96
N TYR A 29 -0.90 -28.32 19.02
CA TYR A 29 -1.95 -28.00 18.06
C TYR A 29 -3.33 -27.81 18.74
N LEU A 30 -3.70 -28.63 19.72
CA LEU A 30 -5.01 -28.48 20.39
C LEU A 30 -5.08 -27.30 21.37
N THR A 31 -3.95 -26.83 21.90
CA THR A 31 -3.90 -25.71 22.87
C THR A 31 -3.49 -24.38 22.23
N GLY A 32 -2.52 -24.40 21.31
CA GLY A 32 -1.92 -23.23 20.64
C GLY A 32 -2.78 -22.53 19.57
N PHE A 33 -4.12 -22.52 19.71
CA PHE A 33 -5.02 -21.89 18.74
C PHE A 33 -4.77 -20.38 18.55
N HIS A 34 -4.29 -19.69 19.60
CA HIS A 34 -3.93 -18.28 19.54
C HIS A 34 -2.66 -18.09 18.68
N LYS A 35 -1.56 -18.77 19.04
CA LYS A 35 -0.30 -18.81 18.26
C LYS A 35 -0.56 -19.07 16.77
N ARG A 36 -1.37 -20.09 16.42
CA ARG A 36 -1.70 -20.39 15.00
C ARG A 36 -2.63 -19.38 14.34
N LYS A 37 -3.35 -18.54 15.09
CA LYS A 37 -4.13 -17.43 14.53
C LYS A 37 -3.23 -16.23 14.27
N GLU A 38 -2.21 -16.02 15.09
CA GLU A 38 -1.19 -14.98 14.91
C GLU A 38 -0.24 -15.31 13.77
N ALA A 39 0.36 -16.51 13.75
CA ALA A 39 1.20 -16.99 12.66
C ALA A 39 0.49 -16.94 11.28
N ARG A 40 -0.85 -17.11 11.24
CA ARG A 40 -1.63 -16.93 10.00
C ARG A 40 -1.84 -15.45 9.61
N LYS A 41 -1.92 -14.53 10.57
CA LYS A 41 -1.93 -13.08 10.28
C LYS A 41 -0.55 -12.61 9.83
N GLU A 42 0.50 -13.10 10.47
CA GLU A 42 1.91 -12.82 10.15
C GLU A 42 2.26 -13.34 8.76
N ALA A 43 2.05 -14.64 8.48
CA ALA A 43 2.27 -15.19 7.14
C ALA A 43 1.47 -14.46 6.03
N ALA A 44 0.28 -13.93 6.34
CA ALA A 44 -0.49 -13.10 5.41
C ALA A 44 0.11 -11.70 5.21
N ARG A 45 0.66 -11.08 6.26
CA ARG A 45 1.42 -9.82 6.18
C ARG A 45 2.73 -10.02 5.42
N ASP A 46 3.49 -11.06 5.75
CA ASP A 46 4.76 -11.37 5.12
C ASP A 46 4.61 -11.68 3.64
N ALA A 47 3.54 -12.40 3.25
CA ALA A 47 3.20 -12.64 1.86
C ALA A 47 2.82 -11.36 1.11
N ALA A 48 2.16 -10.40 1.78
CA ALA A 48 1.87 -9.09 1.19
C ALA A 48 3.15 -8.26 1.02
N ILE A 49 4.00 -8.18 2.06
CA ILE A 49 5.28 -7.46 2.04
C ILE A 49 6.23 -8.04 0.97
N LYS A 50 6.26 -9.38 0.80
CA LYS A 50 7.05 -10.02 -0.26
C LYS A 50 6.57 -9.62 -1.66
N ARG A 51 5.25 -9.64 -1.90
CA ARG A 51 4.68 -9.18 -3.18
C ARG A 51 4.94 -7.71 -3.45
N GLU A 52 4.74 -6.84 -2.47
CA GLU A 52 5.00 -5.40 -2.59
C GLU A 52 6.47 -5.12 -2.94
N LYS A 53 7.42 -5.85 -2.31
CA LYS A 53 8.84 -5.77 -2.66
C LYS A 53 9.13 -6.28 -4.08
N GLU A 54 8.56 -7.41 -4.49
CA GLU A 54 8.70 -7.93 -5.85
C GLU A 54 8.12 -6.99 -6.91
N GLU A 55 6.93 -6.43 -6.65
CA GLU A 55 6.24 -5.46 -7.51
C GLU A 55 7.07 -4.18 -7.65
N ARG A 56 7.55 -3.61 -6.53
CA ARG A 56 8.44 -2.42 -6.54
C ARG A 56 9.77 -2.67 -7.26
N ILE A 57 10.32 -3.88 -7.20
CA ILE A 57 11.53 -4.24 -7.96
C ILE A 57 11.22 -4.35 -9.46
N ARG A 58 10.08 -4.93 -9.84
CA ARG A 58 9.62 -5.00 -11.24
C ARG A 58 9.36 -3.60 -11.82
N GLU A 59 8.67 -2.73 -11.08
CA GLU A 59 8.44 -1.32 -11.46
C GLU A 59 9.77 -0.57 -11.67
N ARG A 60 10.70 -0.67 -10.71
CA ARG A 60 12.05 -0.08 -10.84
C ARG A 60 12.82 -0.64 -12.03
N LYS A 61 12.63 -1.92 -12.38
CA LYS A 61 13.23 -2.50 -13.57
C LYS A 61 12.60 -1.92 -14.83
N GLN A 62 11.27 -1.93 -14.94
CA GLN A 62 10.53 -1.34 -16.07
C GLN A 62 10.90 0.12 -16.33
N ILE A 63 11.05 0.94 -15.29
CA ILE A 63 11.47 2.35 -15.44
C ILE A 63 12.91 2.45 -15.97
N ARG A 64 13.82 1.54 -15.58
CA ARG A 64 15.19 1.52 -16.13
C ARG A 64 15.22 1.02 -17.57
N ASP A 65 14.45 -0.02 -17.87
CA ASP A 65 14.34 -0.60 -19.21
C ASP A 65 13.74 0.46 -20.17
N GLN A 66 12.66 1.15 -19.77
CA GLN A 66 12.07 2.29 -20.52
C GLN A 66 13.08 3.42 -20.77
N ARG A 67 13.79 3.89 -19.74
CA ARG A 67 14.81 4.95 -19.90
C ARG A 67 15.95 4.54 -20.83
N LYS A 68 16.27 3.25 -20.87
CA LYS A 68 17.27 2.70 -21.80
C LYS A 68 16.72 2.68 -23.22
N GLU A 69 15.49 2.20 -23.43
CA GLU A 69 14.80 2.23 -24.72
C GLU A 69 14.64 3.66 -25.27
N ASP A 70 14.27 4.63 -24.43
CA ASP A 70 14.15 6.05 -24.78
C ASP A 70 15.51 6.65 -25.21
N LEU A 71 16.59 6.29 -24.50
CA LEU A 71 17.95 6.75 -24.82
C LEU A 71 18.47 6.11 -26.11
N GLU A 72 18.26 4.81 -26.32
CA GLU A 72 18.62 4.11 -27.54
C GLU A 72 17.86 4.68 -28.76
N GLN A 73 16.56 4.96 -28.62
CA GLN A 73 15.77 5.63 -29.65
C GLN A 73 16.27 7.05 -29.94
N HIS A 74 16.63 7.82 -28.91
CA HIS A 74 17.17 9.16 -29.10
C HIS A 74 18.53 9.16 -29.80
N VAL A 75 19.45 8.27 -29.41
CA VAL A 75 20.76 8.11 -30.07
C VAL A 75 20.58 7.65 -31.52
N ALA A 76 19.69 6.68 -31.78
CA ALA A 76 19.38 6.27 -33.15
C ALA A 76 18.83 7.43 -33.99
N ALA A 77 17.90 8.22 -33.45
CA ALA A 77 17.33 9.37 -34.14
C ALA A 77 18.37 10.48 -34.43
N VAL A 78 19.30 10.74 -33.50
CA VAL A 78 20.42 11.67 -33.71
C VAL A 78 21.38 11.15 -34.77
N ASN A 79 21.76 9.87 -34.73
CA ASN A 79 22.64 9.26 -35.72
C ASN A 79 22.01 9.24 -37.12
N ASP A 80 20.70 8.97 -37.23
CA ASP A 80 19.98 9.04 -38.50
C ASP A 80 19.82 10.48 -39.02
N GLU A 81 19.77 11.48 -38.15
CA GLU A 81 19.81 12.89 -38.55
C GLU A 81 21.20 13.32 -39.00
N LEU A 82 22.25 12.89 -38.29
CA LEU A 82 23.65 13.10 -38.69
C LEU A 82 23.92 12.52 -40.08
N ARG A 83 23.56 11.25 -40.31
CA ARG A 83 23.67 10.58 -41.62
C ARG A 83 22.93 11.32 -42.74
N LYS A 84 21.75 11.89 -42.47
CA LYS A 84 21.01 12.70 -43.46
C LYS A 84 21.74 14.00 -43.77
N GLN A 85 22.30 14.66 -42.75
CA GLN A 85 23.06 15.89 -42.92
C GLN A 85 24.36 15.63 -43.67
N GLU A 86 25.09 14.56 -43.34
CA GLU A 86 26.25 14.07 -44.08
C GLU A 86 25.89 13.76 -45.53
N ALA A 87 24.79 13.04 -45.80
CA ALA A 87 24.32 12.77 -47.16
C ALA A 87 23.94 14.04 -47.95
N MET A 88 23.38 15.07 -47.27
CA MET A 88 23.10 16.37 -47.89
C MET A 88 24.35 17.22 -48.13
N ILE A 89 25.41 17.06 -47.32
CA ILE A 89 26.67 17.81 -47.42
C ILE A 89 27.62 17.17 -48.45
N ASN A 90 27.75 15.84 -48.43
CA ASN A 90 28.65 15.09 -49.33
C ASN A 90 28.04 14.69 -50.68
N GLY A 91 26.74 14.88 -50.88
CA GLY A 91 26.10 14.93 -52.21
C GLY A 91 26.40 13.75 -53.16
N GLU A 92 25.83 12.58 -52.87
CA GLU A 92 25.81 11.40 -53.76
C GLU A 92 27.19 10.99 -54.33
N SER A 93 28.10 10.56 -53.44
CA SER A 93 29.24 9.74 -53.87
C SER A 93 29.81 8.87 -52.75
N THR A 94 30.39 7.75 -53.17
CA THR A 94 31.13 6.74 -52.41
C THR A 94 30.29 5.63 -51.74
N GLU A 95 30.23 4.50 -52.46
CA GLU A 95 30.52 3.20 -51.84
C GLU A 95 31.83 3.33 -51.04
N GLY A 96 31.87 2.78 -49.84
CA GLY A 96 32.93 3.00 -48.85
C GLY A 96 32.80 2.02 -47.71
N ASP A 97 32.74 0.74 -48.08
CA ASP A 97 32.86 -0.41 -47.18
C ASP A 97 34.33 -0.53 -46.78
N GLU A 98 34.69 -0.07 -45.59
CA GLU A 98 35.91 -0.48 -44.90
C GLU A 98 35.55 -0.85 -43.45
N ASP A 99 35.62 -2.16 -43.18
CA ASP A 99 35.56 -2.73 -41.83
C ASP A 99 36.64 -2.09 -40.96
N GLU A 100 36.24 -1.39 -39.90
CA GLU A 100 37.09 -1.22 -38.72
C GLU A 100 36.45 -2.01 -37.57
N GLU A 101 36.79 -3.30 -37.50
CA GLU A 101 36.57 -4.16 -36.34
C GLU A 101 37.39 -3.65 -35.15
N ASP A 102 36.98 -2.51 -34.58
CA ASP A 102 37.59 -1.97 -33.36
C ASP A 102 37.14 -2.84 -32.18
N ALA A 103 37.86 -3.96 -32.03
CA ALA A 103 37.59 -5.00 -31.07
C ALA A 103 37.71 -4.42 -29.65
N PHE A 104 36.56 -4.11 -29.05
CA PHE A 104 36.44 -3.73 -27.65
C PHE A 104 36.86 -4.93 -26.76
N GLU A 105 38.17 -5.03 -26.56
CA GLU A 105 38.82 -6.07 -25.77
C GLU A 105 38.31 -6.00 -24.33
N GLY A 106 37.61 -7.05 -23.91
CA GLY A 106 37.00 -7.10 -22.60
C GLY A 106 38.04 -7.08 -21.50
N PHE A 107 37.94 -6.10 -20.60
CA PHE A 107 38.61 -6.16 -19.30
C PHE A 107 37.99 -7.28 -18.45
N ASP A 108 38.51 -8.50 -18.64
CA ASP A 108 38.47 -9.63 -17.70
C ASP A 108 39.91 -9.72 -17.14
N ASP A 109 40.21 -8.93 -16.12
CA ASP A 109 40.23 -9.31 -14.70
C ASP A 109 41.55 -9.97 -14.24
N GLU A 110 41.87 -9.70 -12.98
CA GLU A 110 42.82 -10.38 -12.08
C GLU A 110 44.18 -9.69 -11.74
N SER A 111 44.23 -9.26 -10.46
CA SER A 111 45.41 -9.03 -9.60
C SER A 111 46.32 -7.81 -9.84
N GLY A 112 46.26 -6.85 -8.90
CA GLY A 112 47.17 -5.71 -8.82
C GLY A 112 46.79 -4.75 -7.69
N GLU A 113 47.22 -5.03 -6.45
CA GLU A 113 47.01 -4.15 -5.31
C GLU A 113 47.93 -2.90 -5.35
N GLN A 114 47.47 -1.79 -4.73
CA GLN A 114 48.24 -0.54 -4.45
C GLN A 114 48.44 0.37 -5.70
N GLU A 115 48.35 1.70 -5.65
CA GLU A 115 48.44 2.69 -4.55
C GLU A 115 47.29 3.75 -4.53
N LYS A 116 47.49 4.87 -3.82
CA LYS A 116 46.49 5.85 -3.36
C LYS A 116 46.50 7.16 -4.17
N GLU A 117 45.59 8.05 -3.78
CA GLU A 117 45.60 9.51 -4.03
C GLU A 117 45.33 10.01 -5.46
N LYS A 118 44.05 10.32 -5.72
CA LYS A 118 43.64 11.74 -5.80
C LYS A 118 42.16 11.90 -5.44
N VAL A 119 41.86 12.69 -4.41
CA VAL A 119 40.49 13.10 -4.07
C VAL A 119 40.21 14.41 -4.79
N GLU A 120 39.32 14.38 -5.79
CA GLU A 120 38.74 15.61 -6.32
C GLU A 120 37.43 15.89 -5.59
N VAL A 121 37.50 16.83 -4.65
CA VAL A 121 36.35 17.37 -3.93
C VAL A 121 35.55 18.22 -4.90
N LEU A 122 34.44 17.67 -5.40
CA LEU A 122 33.41 18.47 -6.06
C LEU A 122 32.73 19.37 -5.00
N PRO A 123 32.47 20.65 -5.32
CA PRO A 123 31.94 21.59 -4.34
C PRO A 123 30.46 21.37 -4.05
N ASP A 124 30.16 21.39 -2.75
CA ASP A 124 28.92 21.73 -2.05
C ASP A 124 27.59 21.09 -2.48
N ASP A 125 27.00 20.38 -1.51
CA ASP A 125 25.63 19.89 -1.51
C ASP A 125 24.62 21.06 -1.53
N GLU A 126 24.22 21.52 -2.72
CA GLU A 126 23.03 22.35 -2.90
C GLU A 126 21.76 21.53 -2.63
N GLU A 127 21.47 21.28 -1.35
CA GLU A 127 20.20 20.72 -0.89
C GLU A 127 19.04 21.65 -1.28
N TYR A 128 18.38 21.35 -2.40
CA TYR A 128 17.20 22.10 -2.86
C TYR A 128 16.01 21.84 -1.93
N VAL A 129 15.94 22.61 -0.84
CA VAL A 129 14.79 22.65 0.06
C VAL A 129 13.66 23.39 -0.67
N ASP A 130 12.73 22.64 -1.27
CA ASP A 130 11.54 23.20 -1.91
C ASP A 130 10.85 24.22 -0.98
N GLU A 131 10.64 25.45 -1.48
CA GLU A 131 10.05 26.57 -0.74
C GLU A 131 8.63 26.26 -0.22
N ASP A 132 7.96 25.24 -0.76
CA ASP A 132 6.64 24.76 -0.34
C ASP A 132 6.66 23.86 0.93
N LYS A 133 7.82 23.54 1.51
CA LYS A 133 7.97 22.57 2.63
C LYS A 133 8.23 23.17 4.02
N TYR A 134 7.88 24.45 4.25
CA TYR A 134 7.98 25.04 5.59
C TYR A 134 6.91 24.52 6.57
N THR A 135 7.20 23.44 7.28
CA THR A 135 6.47 23.07 8.50
C THR A 135 7.07 23.79 9.71
N THR A 136 6.38 24.80 10.24
CA THR A 136 6.85 25.53 11.43
C THR A 136 6.82 24.65 12.68
N VAL A 137 7.98 24.36 13.26
CA VAL A 137 8.11 23.66 14.54
C VAL A 137 8.11 24.69 15.67
N THR A 138 7.07 24.70 16.50
CA THR A 138 7.01 25.50 17.73
C THR A 138 7.59 24.70 18.89
N VAL A 139 8.67 25.19 19.49
CA VAL A 139 9.27 24.62 20.71
C VAL A 139 8.76 25.39 21.91
N GLU A 140 7.91 24.77 22.72
CA GLU A 140 7.57 25.28 24.06
C GLU A 140 8.66 24.86 25.04
N ALA A 141 9.15 25.80 25.85
CA ALA A 141 10.10 25.47 26.91
C ALA A 141 9.39 24.69 28.02
N MET A 142 9.88 23.49 28.34
CA MET A 142 9.57 22.85 29.62
C MET A 142 10.20 23.68 30.74
N GLY A 143 9.42 24.60 31.30
CA GLY A 143 9.73 25.27 32.55
C GLY A 143 9.40 24.36 33.73
N GLU A 144 10.42 23.99 34.49
CA GLU A 144 10.27 23.37 35.80
C GLU A 144 9.67 24.39 36.79
N SER A 145 8.59 24.02 37.49
CA SER A 145 8.23 24.64 38.77
C SER A 145 7.43 23.65 39.62
N GLU A 146 8.15 23.03 40.55
CA GLU A 146 7.74 22.53 41.87
C GLU A 146 6.31 21.96 42.08
N GLN A 147 6.29 20.64 42.30
CA GLN A 147 5.96 20.04 43.60
C GLN A 147 5.12 20.92 44.57
N ASP A 148 3.89 20.49 44.85
CA ASP A 148 3.31 20.65 46.18
C ASP A 148 2.47 19.41 46.52
N ASP A 149 2.75 18.80 47.66
CA ASP A 149 2.17 17.53 48.12
C ASP A 149 0.89 17.77 48.92
N ASN A 150 -0.17 16.99 48.69
CA ASN A 150 -1.16 16.80 49.74
C ASN A 150 -1.85 15.43 49.75
N ASP A 151 -1.20 14.54 50.52
CA ASP A 151 -1.77 13.60 51.50
C ASP A 151 -2.71 12.46 51.06
N GLU A 152 -2.30 11.26 51.49
CA GLU A 152 -3.08 10.01 51.46
C GLU A 152 -4.01 9.87 52.69
N ASP A 153 -4.86 8.84 52.63
CA ASP A 153 -5.58 8.18 53.72
C ASP A 153 -6.87 8.85 54.28
N GLY A 154 -7.71 8.01 54.92
CA GLY A 154 -8.88 8.44 55.68
C GLY A 154 -10.21 7.91 55.13
N GLY A 155 -10.55 6.67 55.44
CA GLY A 155 -11.80 6.06 55.00
C GLY A 155 -13.06 6.44 55.80
N ALA A 156 -14.18 5.89 55.31
CA ALA A 156 -15.34 5.41 56.08
C ALA A 156 -16.59 6.32 56.29
N VAL A 157 -17.76 5.69 56.04
CA VAL A 157 -19.11 5.86 56.65
C VAL A 157 -19.89 7.21 56.53
N GLU A 158 -21.22 7.28 56.40
CA GLU A 158 -22.27 6.27 56.12
C GLU A 158 -23.63 6.89 55.66
N LYS A 159 -24.48 6.06 55.03
CA LYS A 159 -25.98 6.02 55.10
C LYS A 159 -26.84 7.28 54.75
N LYS A 160 -27.63 7.20 53.66
CA LYS A 160 -29.12 6.93 53.62
C LYS A 160 -30.02 8.18 53.83
N ALA A 161 -31.23 8.30 53.25
CA ALA A 161 -31.96 7.57 52.20
C ALA A 161 -33.23 8.34 51.76
N ALA A 162 -33.84 7.96 50.62
CA ALA A 162 -35.19 8.37 50.14
C ALA A 162 -35.36 9.89 49.83
N SER A 163 -36.32 10.43 49.08
CA SER A 163 -37.49 9.96 48.29
C SER A 163 -37.90 11.10 47.30
N ALA A 164 -38.79 11.01 46.29
CA ALA A 164 -39.64 9.94 45.75
C ALA A 164 -40.08 10.27 44.28
N LEU A 165 -40.87 9.35 43.66
CA LEU A 165 -41.92 9.52 42.63
C LEU A 165 -41.75 10.45 41.39
N THR A 166 -42.05 9.86 40.22
CA THR A 166 -42.45 10.52 38.95
C THR A 166 -43.90 11.05 39.01
N PRO A 167 -44.29 12.07 38.22
CA PRO A 167 -45.02 11.75 36.97
C PRO A 167 -44.78 12.72 35.79
N ASN A 168 -45.48 12.49 34.67
CA ASN A 168 -45.40 13.24 33.41
C ASN A 168 -45.79 14.72 33.52
N GLY A 169 -45.20 15.56 32.65
CA GLY A 169 -45.65 16.92 32.37
C GLY A 169 -44.95 17.52 31.15
N ASP A 170 -45.70 17.80 30.08
CA ASP A 170 -45.22 18.63 28.96
C ASP A 170 -45.25 20.10 29.38
N ALA A 171 -44.10 20.77 29.35
CA ALA A 171 -44.01 22.22 29.45
C ALA A 171 -42.68 22.73 28.86
N THR A 172 -42.77 23.81 28.09
CA THR A 172 -41.68 24.46 27.38
C THR A 172 -40.65 25.10 28.34
N ALA A 173 -39.45 24.50 28.44
CA ALA A 173 -38.32 25.09 29.16
C ALA A 173 -37.11 25.29 28.22
N VAL A 174 -36.73 26.55 28.00
CA VAL A 174 -35.64 26.96 27.11
C VAL A 174 -34.29 26.47 27.64
N LYS A 175 -33.80 25.34 27.14
CA LYS A 175 -32.47 24.83 27.46
C LYS A 175 -31.40 25.69 26.78
N LYS A 176 -30.68 26.49 27.58
CA LYS A 176 -29.50 27.27 27.15
C LYS A 176 -28.53 26.35 26.39
N LYS A 177 -28.21 26.71 25.13
CA LYS A 177 -27.29 25.93 24.30
C LYS A 177 -25.87 26.01 24.88
N ARG A 178 -25.15 24.88 24.89
CA ARG A 178 -23.72 24.82 25.24
C ARG A 178 -22.89 25.51 24.12
N PRO A 179 -21.76 26.16 24.43
CA PRO A 179 -21.04 27.03 23.47
C PRO A 179 -20.39 26.32 22.27
N TRP A 180 -20.40 24.98 22.21
CA TRP A 180 -19.88 24.19 21.08
C TRP A 180 -20.93 23.87 19.99
N ALA A 181 -22.10 24.52 20.03
CA ALA A 181 -23.16 24.39 19.05
C ALA A 181 -23.36 25.68 18.24
N LYS A 182 -22.33 26.05 17.47
CA LYS A 182 -22.43 26.99 16.34
C LYS A 182 -22.41 26.23 15.01
N ASP A 183 -22.95 26.88 13.99
CA ASP A 183 -23.55 26.24 12.82
C ASP A 183 -22.52 25.76 11.79
N GLY A 184 -22.75 24.55 11.23
CA GLY A 184 -21.87 23.94 10.24
C GLY A 184 -22.14 22.44 10.07
N GLU A 185 -22.85 22.08 8.99
CA GLU A 185 -23.28 20.73 8.59
C GLU A 185 -24.13 19.93 9.62
N ALA A 186 -25.33 19.52 9.21
CA ALA A 186 -26.16 18.60 9.98
C ALA A 186 -25.42 17.25 10.18
N LYS A 187 -25.05 16.94 11.43
CA LYS A 187 -24.34 15.71 11.82
C LYS A 187 -25.07 14.47 11.27
N LYS A 188 -24.54 13.93 10.17
CA LYS A 188 -25.15 12.83 9.39
C LYS A 188 -25.47 11.66 10.31
N THR A 189 -26.76 11.34 10.46
CA THR A 189 -27.20 10.22 11.29
C THR A 189 -26.56 8.92 10.78
N LYS A 190 -25.84 8.22 11.67
CA LYS A 190 -25.08 7.02 11.30
C LYS A 190 -26.06 5.97 10.74
N LYS A 191 -25.97 5.71 9.42
CA LYS A 191 -26.84 4.74 8.74
C LYS A 191 -26.68 3.37 9.39
N LYS A 192 -27.78 2.76 9.85
CA LYS A 192 -27.78 1.41 10.45
C LYS A 192 -27.19 0.40 9.44
N LYS A 193 -26.19 -0.36 9.87
CA LYS A 193 -25.51 -1.37 9.04
C LYS A 193 -26.42 -2.57 8.81
N PHE A 194 -27.24 -2.55 7.76
CA PHE A 194 -27.91 -3.75 7.29
C PHE A 194 -26.89 -4.70 6.67
N ARG A 195 -26.96 -6.00 7.02
CA ARG A 195 -25.88 -6.97 6.80
C ARG A 195 -25.69 -7.47 5.37
N TYR A 196 -26.49 -7.00 4.41
CA TYR A 196 -26.34 -7.35 2.99
C TYR A 196 -26.54 -6.10 2.11
N GLU A 197 -25.40 -5.60 1.61
CA GLU A 197 -25.20 -4.52 0.64
C GLU A 197 -25.64 -3.11 1.06
N SER A 198 -24.78 -2.12 0.77
CA SER A 198 -25.13 -0.70 0.85
C SER A 198 -26.22 -0.35 -0.19
N LYS A 199 -26.87 0.82 -0.04
CA LYS A 199 -27.90 1.27 -1.01
C LYS A 199 -27.34 1.41 -2.44
N ALA A 200 -26.06 1.75 -2.59
CA ALA A 200 -25.39 1.86 -3.88
C ALA A 200 -25.09 0.47 -4.48
N GLU A 201 -24.49 -0.44 -3.70
CA GLU A 201 -24.28 -1.84 -4.11
C GLU A 201 -25.59 -2.50 -4.55
N ARG A 202 -26.66 -2.33 -3.77
CA ARG A 202 -27.99 -2.85 -4.08
C ARG A 202 -28.57 -2.31 -5.39
N ALA A 203 -28.27 -1.06 -5.73
CA ALA A 203 -28.70 -0.49 -7.01
C ALA A 203 -27.94 -1.14 -8.17
N VAL A 204 -26.63 -1.34 -8.03
CA VAL A 204 -25.77 -2.00 -9.02
C VAL A 204 -26.12 -3.49 -9.17
N THR A 205 -26.38 -4.22 -8.09
CA THR A 205 -26.79 -5.64 -8.16
C THR A 205 -28.18 -5.78 -8.79
N ARG A 206 -29.14 -4.91 -8.46
CA ARG A 206 -30.46 -4.84 -9.13
C ARG A 206 -30.33 -4.50 -10.62
N GLN A 207 -29.46 -3.58 -11.02
CA GLN A 207 -29.19 -3.30 -12.44
C GLN A 207 -28.62 -4.52 -13.16
N LYS A 208 -27.59 -5.18 -12.57
CA LYS A 208 -26.97 -6.40 -13.12
C LYS A 208 -27.96 -7.58 -13.22
N GLN A 209 -28.94 -7.67 -12.32
CA GLN A 209 -30.02 -8.66 -12.43
C GLN A 209 -31.01 -8.30 -13.55
N LYS A 210 -31.42 -7.03 -13.66
CA LYS A 210 -32.31 -6.57 -14.75
C LYS A 210 -31.71 -6.81 -16.14
N THR A 211 -30.42 -6.50 -16.35
CA THR A 211 -29.77 -6.72 -17.65
C THR A 211 -29.64 -8.19 -18.01
N LYS A 212 -29.31 -9.06 -17.04
CA LYS A 212 -29.31 -10.52 -17.24
C LYS A 212 -30.69 -11.06 -17.61
N ASN A 213 -31.73 -10.64 -16.87
CA ASN A 213 -33.10 -11.10 -17.13
C ASN A 213 -33.60 -10.59 -18.49
N ARG A 214 -33.27 -9.35 -18.89
CA ARG A 214 -33.59 -8.83 -20.23
C ARG A 214 -32.90 -9.66 -21.31
N LYS A 215 -31.57 -9.87 -21.20
CA LYS A 215 -30.82 -10.70 -22.16
C LYS A 215 -31.37 -12.13 -22.28
N ALA A 216 -31.81 -12.73 -21.16
CA ALA A 216 -32.44 -14.05 -21.17
C ALA A 216 -33.84 -14.05 -21.81
N ALA A 217 -34.63 -12.98 -21.62
CA ALA A 217 -35.93 -12.83 -22.28
C ALA A 217 -35.78 -12.54 -23.78
N ASP A 218 -34.82 -11.70 -24.18
CA ASP A 218 -34.49 -11.40 -25.57
C ASP A 218 -34.02 -12.68 -26.30
N ALA A 219 -33.21 -13.52 -25.65
CA ALA A 219 -32.80 -14.82 -26.19
C ALA A 219 -33.98 -15.77 -26.41
N ARG A 220 -34.95 -15.83 -25.48
CA ARG A 220 -36.19 -16.64 -25.59
C ARG A 220 -37.22 -16.09 -26.58
N ARG A 221 -37.02 -14.88 -27.11
CA ARG A 221 -37.85 -14.29 -28.17
C ARG A 221 -37.23 -14.41 -29.56
N LYS A 222 -35.95 -14.77 -29.63
CA LYS A 222 -35.18 -14.83 -30.88
C LYS A 222 -34.80 -16.27 -31.28
N GLY A 223 -34.79 -17.20 -30.34
CA GLY A 223 -34.86 -18.64 -30.60
C GLY A 223 -36.27 -19.14 -30.37
#